data_AF-A0A3D4U9D3-F1
#
_entry.id   AF-A0A3D4U9D3-F1
#
_cell.length_a   1.000
_cell.length_b   1.000
_cell.length_c   1.000
_cell.angle_alpha   90.00
_cell.angle_beta   90.00
_cell.angle_gamma   90.00
#
_symmetry.space_group_name_H-M   'P 1'
#
loop_
_entity.id
_entity.type
_entity.pdbx_description
1 polymer ?
#
loop_
_entity_poly.entity_id
_entity_poly.type
_entity_poly.pdbx_seq_one_letter_code
_entity_poly.pdbx_strand_id
1 'polypeptide(L)'
;MDIDVIILFFGLGAFAGLVRTDLRLPTGLYESLSLYLLLALGLKGGVELARFPIGDVMLQAIPVVAMGLLLPLLCYPVLRRVGRLPATDSASIAAHYGSVSVATFAVGIAHLDSLGISYEAYLPVFVVLLEMPAIGVGIWLARRAGVGRTGGGSLAHEVFLNKGILLMGGGLLIGALAGPSGVEPIAPVFVDLFKGLLALFLVEMGFIAASRLKDLRELGLFLLAFGTLMPLAGAAMGALAGTLAGLSPGGVTMVATLGASASYIAVPAAMRMAIPEARHHLSITLSLAITFPFNVLVGIPLYTNFFGH
;
A
#
# COMPACT_ATOMS: atom_id res chain seq x y z
N MET A 1 -24.61 -10.93 5.78
CA MET A 1 -23.35 -10.16 5.67
C MET A 1 -22.58 -10.48 6.93
N ASP A 2 -21.69 -11.44 6.84
CA ASP A 2 -20.74 -11.67 7.94
C ASP A 2 -19.69 -10.58 7.84
N ILE A 3 -19.55 -9.78 8.90
CA ILE A 3 -18.55 -8.72 8.95
C ILE A 3 -17.19 -9.40 9.14
N ASP A 4 -16.23 -9.12 8.27
CA ASP A 4 -14.87 -9.64 8.39
C ASP A 4 -14.28 -9.25 9.76
N VAL A 5 -13.81 -10.24 10.50
CA VAL A 5 -13.21 -10.07 11.82
C VAL A 5 -12.07 -9.06 11.81
N ILE A 6 -11.33 -8.98 10.71
CA ILE A 6 -10.20 -8.06 10.52
C ILE A 6 -10.68 -6.60 10.52
N ILE A 7 -11.85 -6.33 9.94
CA ILE A 7 -12.49 -5.01 9.98
C ILE A 7 -12.91 -4.65 11.41
N LEU A 8 -13.36 -5.63 12.19
CA LEU A 8 -13.73 -5.40 13.59
C LEU A 8 -12.52 -4.99 14.46
N PHE A 9 -11.34 -5.59 14.24
CA PHE A 9 -10.12 -5.17 14.93
C PHE A 9 -9.69 -3.74 14.56
N PHE A 10 -9.80 -3.37 13.27
CA PHE A 10 -9.63 -1.98 12.86
C PHE A 10 -10.63 -1.05 13.56
N GLY A 11 -11.91 -1.45 13.61
CA GLY A 11 -12.98 -0.72 14.29
C GLY A 11 -12.73 -0.55 15.79
N LEU A 12 -12.21 -1.57 16.47
CA LEU A 12 -11.82 -1.51 17.88
C LEU A 12 -10.72 -0.47 18.11
N GLY A 13 -9.68 -0.49 17.27
CA GLY A 13 -8.63 0.52 17.29
C GLY A 13 -9.17 1.94 17.09
N ALA A 14 -10.02 2.12 16.07
CA ALA A 14 -10.64 3.40 15.77
C ALA A 14 -11.51 3.90 16.94
N PHE A 15 -12.32 3.03 17.53
CA PHE A 15 -13.10 3.34 18.72
C PHE A 15 -12.21 3.80 19.87
N ALA A 16 -11.15 3.07 20.17
CA ALA A 16 -10.19 3.41 21.23
C ALA A 16 -9.53 4.78 21.01
N GLY A 17 -9.16 5.11 19.77
CA GLY A 17 -8.63 6.43 19.42
C GLY A 17 -9.66 7.55 19.59
N LEU A 18 -10.93 7.30 19.27
CA LEU A 18 -12.04 8.25 19.45
C LEU A 18 -12.33 8.53 20.92
N VAL A 19 -12.37 7.49 21.76
CA VAL A 19 -12.60 7.62 23.21
C VAL A 19 -11.35 8.04 23.99
N ARG A 20 -10.20 8.21 23.31
CA ARG A 20 -8.91 8.64 23.87
C ARG A 20 -8.39 7.72 24.98
N THR A 21 -8.62 6.42 24.86
CA THR A 21 -8.02 5.41 25.75
C THR A 21 -6.55 5.20 25.41
N ASP A 22 -5.75 4.76 26.39
CA ASP A 22 -4.34 4.38 26.17
C ASP A 22 -4.21 2.96 25.59
N LEU A 23 -4.93 2.67 24.50
CA LEU A 23 -4.85 1.37 23.79
C LEU A 23 -3.71 1.35 22.77
N ARG A 24 -2.88 2.39 22.74
CA ARG A 24 -1.81 2.48 21.76
C ARG A 24 -0.83 1.33 21.98
N LEU A 25 -0.50 0.61 20.92
CA LEU A 25 0.50 -0.43 21.01
C LEU A 25 1.87 0.20 21.32
N PRO A 26 2.71 -0.46 22.13
CA PRO A 26 4.09 -0.02 22.30
C PRO A 26 4.77 0.11 20.94
N THR A 27 5.53 1.20 20.72
CA THR A 27 6.16 1.49 19.41
C THR A 27 6.96 0.29 18.87
N GLY A 28 7.69 -0.41 19.72
CA GLY A 28 8.45 -1.60 19.33
C GLY A 28 7.58 -2.76 18.84
N LEU A 29 6.38 -2.94 19.40
CA LEU A 29 5.42 -3.94 18.93
C LEU A 29 4.86 -3.57 17.56
N TYR A 30 4.45 -2.31 17.37
CA TYR A 30 3.97 -1.82 16.08
C TYR A 30 5.02 -1.98 14.97
N GLU A 31 6.25 -1.57 15.24
CA GLU A 31 7.36 -1.72 14.29
C GLU A 31 7.61 -3.19 13.98
N SER A 32 7.62 -4.06 14.98
CA SER A 32 7.82 -5.50 14.81
C SER A 32 6.71 -6.16 13.99
N LEU A 33 5.44 -5.78 14.22
CA LEU A 33 4.30 -6.24 13.42
C LEU A 33 4.45 -5.81 11.96
N SER A 34 4.85 -4.57 11.69
CA SER A 34 5.07 -4.10 10.33
C SER A 34 6.18 -4.88 9.62
N LEU A 35 7.32 -5.12 10.27
CA LEU A 35 8.44 -5.88 9.69
C LEU A 35 8.03 -7.34 9.43
N TYR A 36 7.31 -7.94 10.39
CA TYR A 36 6.78 -9.29 10.25
C TYR A 36 5.84 -9.40 9.05
N LEU A 37 4.85 -8.49 8.89
CA LEU A 37 3.88 -8.56 7.80
C LEU A 37 4.55 -8.42 6.42
N LEU A 38 5.52 -7.51 6.30
CA LEU A 38 6.32 -7.34 5.09
C LEU A 38 7.07 -8.63 4.71
N LEU A 39 7.76 -9.22 5.69
CA LEU A 39 8.54 -10.44 5.49
C LEU A 39 7.65 -11.66 5.19
N ALA A 40 6.55 -11.83 5.93
CA ALA A 40 5.60 -12.92 5.76
C ALA A 40 4.93 -12.89 4.38
N LEU A 41 4.50 -11.70 3.93
CA LEU A 41 3.93 -11.53 2.59
C LEU A 41 4.97 -11.81 1.50
N GLY A 42 6.21 -11.32 1.68
CA GLY A 42 7.32 -11.63 0.79
C GLY A 42 7.57 -13.14 0.72
N LEU A 43 7.68 -13.81 1.86
CA LEU A 43 7.93 -15.25 1.94
C LEU A 43 6.84 -16.06 1.23
N LYS A 44 5.56 -15.76 1.52
CA LYS A 44 4.41 -16.41 0.88
C LYS A 44 4.45 -16.21 -0.65
N GLY A 45 4.68 -14.98 -1.10
CA GLY A 45 4.80 -14.69 -2.53
C GLY A 45 5.98 -15.39 -3.19
N GLY A 46 7.10 -15.56 -2.48
CA GLY A 46 8.30 -16.21 -2.99
C GLY A 46 8.11 -17.70 -3.21
N VAL A 47 7.51 -18.39 -2.24
CA VAL A 47 7.19 -19.82 -2.34
C VAL A 47 6.30 -20.09 -3.54
N GLU A 48 5.32 -19.21 -3.77
CA GLU A 48 4.39 -19.34 -4.88
C GLU A 48 5.06 -18.96 -6.20
N LEU A 49 5.93 -17.95 -6.23
CA LEU A 49 6.69 -17.57 -7.42
C LEU A 49 7.53 -18.73 -7.97
N ALA A 50 8.06 -19.60 -7.10
CA ALA A 50 8.79 -20.80 -7.52
C ALA A 50 7.94 -21.81 -8.32
N ARG A 51 6.60 -21.70 -8.25
CA ARG A 51 5.66 -22.58 -8.96
C ARG A 51 5.21 -22.03 -10.32
N PHE A 52 5.50 -20.77 -10.62
CA PHE A 52 5.07 -20.12 -11.87
C PHE A 52 6.27 -19.80 -12.77
N PRO A 53 6.13 -19.87 -14.10
CA PRO A 53 7.16 -19.38 -15.00
C PRO A 53 7.38 -17.88 -14.79
N ILE A 54 8.59 -17.49 -14.40
CA ILE A 54 8.91 -16.08 -14.11
C ILE A 54 8.62 -15.16 -15.31
N GLY A 55 8.78 -15.67 -16.54
CA GLY A 55 8.47 -14.92 -17.76
C GLY A 55 7.01 -14.48 -17.83
N ASP A 56 6.08 -15.36 -17.46
CA ASP A 56 4.64 -15.06 -17.48
C ASP A 56 4.29 -14.03 -16.42
N VAL A 57 4.82 -14.19 -15.20
CA VAL A 57 4.63 -13.23 -14.11
C VAL A 57 5.18 -11.85 -14.48
N MET A 58 6.35 -11.79 -15.14
CA MET A 58 6.93 -10.52 -15.59
C MET A 58 6.12 -9.88 -16.72
N LEU A 59 5.53 -10.67 -17.62
CA LEU A 59 4.65 -10.16 -18.67
C LEU A 59 3.38 -9.54 -18.07
N GLN A 60 2.78 -10.21 -17.07
CA GLN A 60 1.63 -9.69 -16.32
C GLN A 60 1.97 -8.47 -15.48
N ALA A 61 3.21 -8.35 -15.01
CA ALA A 61 3.67 -7.19 -14.25
C ALA A 61 3.73 -5.91 -15.09
N ILE A 62 3.85 -5.98 -16.43
CA ILE A 62 3.99 -4.80 -17.30
C ILE A 62 2.83 -3.79 -17.13
N PRO A 63 1.55 -4.16 -17.33
CA PRO A 63 0.44 -3.22 -17.15
C PRO A 63 0.32 -2.73 -15.70
N VAL A 64 0.69 -3.55 -14.72
CA VAL A 64 0.67 -3.20 -13.30
C VAL A 64 1.73 -2.13 -13.00
N VAL A 65 2.98 -2.32 -13.44
CA VAL A 65 4.04 -1.32 -13.30
C VAL A 65 3.70 -0.04 -14.07
N ALA A 66 3.10 -0.17 -15.25
CA ALA A 66 2.63 0.99 -16.02
C ALA A 66 1.60 1.81 -15.23
N MET A 67 0.66 1.17 -14.52
CA MET A 67 -0.25 1.87 -13.62
C MET A 67 0.51 2.65 -12.53
N GLY A 68 1.50 2.03 -11.86
CA GLY A 68 2.31 2.70 -10.83
C GLY A 68 3.11 3.91 -11.35
N LEU A 69 3.49 3.92 -12.63
CA LEU A 69 4.09 5.08 -13.30
C LEU A 69 3.06 6.16 -13.64
N LEU A 70 1.85 5.78 -14.05
CA LEU A 70 0.82 6.69 -14.52
C LEU A 70 0.06 7.37 -13.39
N LEU A 71 -0.19 6.69 -12.27
CA LEU A 71 -0.95 7.23 -11.15
C LEU A 71 -0.36 8.55 -10.58
N PRO A 72 0.95 8.69 -10.32
CA PRO A 72 1.53 9.96 -9.90
C PRO A 72 1.36 11.06 -10.96
N LEU A 73 1.47 10.69 -12.25
CA LEU A 73 1.30 11.63 -13.36
C LEU A 73 -0.13 12.16 -13.47
N LEU A 74 -1.12 11.39 -13.01
CA LEU A 74 -2.52 11.79 -12.92
C LEU A 74 -2.82 12.57 -11.64
N CYS A 75 -2.26 12.13 -10.50
CA CYS A 75 -2.45 12.80 -9.21
C CYS A 75 -1.89 14.23 -9.22
N TYR A 76 -0.66 14.39 -9.71
CA TYR A 76 0.07 15.66 -9.67
C TYR A 76 -0.67 16.85 -10.28
N PRO A 77 -1.21 16.79 -11.52
CA PRO A 77 -1.93 17.91 -12.10
C PRO A 77 -3.22 18.25 -11.34
N VAL A 78 -3.92 17.25 -10.79
CA VAL A 78 -5.14 17.46 -9.98
C VAL A 78 -4.76 18.21 -8.69
N LEU A 79 -3.73 17.74 -7.98
CA LEU A 79 -3.21 18.39 -6.76
C LEU A 79 -2.70 19.82 -7.04
N ARG A 80 -1.98 20.01 -8.15
CA ARG A 80 -1.34 21.28 -8.48
C ARG A 80 -2.31 22.32 -9.02
N ARG A 81 -3.25 21.94 -9.90
CA ARG A 81 -4.13 22.88 -10.61
C ARG A 81 -5.47 23.05 -9.92
N VAL A 82 -6.11 21.95 -9.53
CA VAL A 82 -7.42 21.99 -8.86
C VAL A 82 -7.22 22.27 -7.38
N GLY A 83 -6.33 21.53 -6.73
CA GLY A 83 -5.99 21.72 -5.31
C GLY A 83 -5.17 22.95 -5.00
N ARG A 84 -4.55 23.56 -6.02
CA ARG A 84 -3.67 24.74 -5.90
C ARG A 84 -2.53 24.54 -4.88
N LEU A 85 -2.11 23.30 -4.67
CA LEU A 85 -1.04 22.99 -3.72
C LEU A 85 0.33 23.42 -4.26
N PRO A 86 1.31 23.71 -3.38
CA PRO A 86 2.70 23.86 -3.78
C PRO A 86 3.21 22.66 -4.58
N ALA A 87 4.19 22.89 -5.45
CA ALA A 87 4.77 21.82 -6.27
C ALA A 87 5.42 20.72 -5.41
N THR A 88 6.05 21.09 -4.29
CA THR A 88 6.66 20.17 -3.32
C THR A 88 5.63 19.21 -2.73
N ASP A 89 4.52 19.75 -2.22
CA ASP A 89 3.42 18.97 -1.65
C ASP A 89 2.71 18.11 -2.71
N SER A 90 2.47 18.68 -3.89
CA SER A 90 1.80 17.97 -4.99
C SER A 90 2.63 16.77 -5.46
N ALA A 91 3.94 16.92 -5.59
CA ALA A 91 4.84 15.84 -5.99
C ALA A 91 4.94 14.78 -4.90
N SER A 92 5.04 15.19 -3.63
CA SER A 92 5.06 14.25 -2.50
C SER A 92 3.76 13.45 -2.44
N ILE A 93 2.58 14.09 -2.42
CA ILE A 93 1.30 13.38 -2.36
C ILE A 93 1.12 12.47 -3.58
N ALA A 94 1.47 12.93 -4.79
CA ALA A 94 1.39 12.11 -5.99
C ALA A 94 2.26 10.84 -5.91
N ALA A 95 3.46 10.93 -5.33
CA ALA A 95 4.32 9.76 -5.11
C ALA A 95 3.67 8.74 -4.16
N HIS A 96 3.02 9.23 -3.10
CA HIS A 96 2.32 8.36 -2.13
C HIS A 96 1.17 7.61 -2.81
N TYR A 97 0.38 8.28 -3.65
CA TYR A 97 -0.80 7.72 -4.32
C TYR A 97 -0.52 6.90 -5.58
N GLY A 98 0.70 6.96 -6.12
CA GLY A 98 1.13 6.01 -7.15
C GLY A 98 1.81 4.77 -6.59
N SER A 99 2.27 4.85 -5.34
CA SER A 99 2.79 3.70 -4.61
C SER A 99 1.67 3.02 -3.83
N VAL A 100 1.98 1.88 -3.22
CA VAL A 100 0.99 0.98 -2.63
C VAL A 100 1.15 0.83 -1.12
N SER A 101 0.07 0.41 -0.46
CA SER A 101 0.10 0.05 0.96
C SER A 101 0.07 -1.46 1.13
N VAL A 102 1.12 -2.00 1.76
CA VAL A 102 1.20 -3.41 2.16
C VAL A 102 0.07 -3.78 3.12
N ALA A 103 -0.36 -2.85 3.99
CA ALA A 103 -1.49 -3.11 4.87
C ALA A 103 -2.81 -3.19 4.10
N THR A 104 -3.05 -2.29 3.14
CA THR A 104 -4.26 -2.35 2.28
C THR A 104 -4.28 -3.64 1.48
N PHE A 105 -3.13 -4.07 0.96
CA PHE A 105 -2.97 -5.37 0.32
C PHE A 105 -3.29 -6.53 1.27
N ALA A 106 -2.75 -6.53 2.49
CA ALA A 106 -3.00 -7.56 3.48
C ALA A 106 -4.48 -7.68 3.86
N VAL A 107 -5.18 -6.53 3.99
CA VAL A 107 -6.64 -6.51 4.23
C VAL A 107 -7.39 -7.06 3.02
N GLY A 108 -7.02 -6.68 1.79
CA GLY A 108 -7.66 -7.19 0.58
C GLY A 108 -7.53 -8.70 0.44
N ILE A 109 -6.33 -9.26 0.69
CA ILE A 109 -6.08 -10.70 0.72
C ILE A 109 -7.00 -11.39 1.72
N ALA A 110 -7.06 -10.87 2.94
CA ALA A 110 -7.85 -11.51 3.99
C ALA A 110 -9.36 -11.41 3.73
N HIS A 111 -9.81 -10.32 3.11
CA HIS A 111 -11.18 -10.14 2.65
C HIS A 111 -11.56 -11.17 1.57
N LEU A 112 -10.74 -11.32 0.52
CA LEU A 112 -10.99 -12.32 -0.52
C LEU A 112 -10.96 -13.76 0.03
N ASP A 113 -10.02 -14.06 0.92
CA ASP A 113 -9.96 -15.35 1.62
C ASP A 113 -11.26 -15.62 2.41
N SER A 114 -11.83 -14.60 3.07
CA SER A 114 -13.07 -14.74 3.85
C SER A 114 -14.28 -15.07 2.99
N LEU A 115 -14.25 -14.67 1.71
CA LEU A 115 -15.28 -14.94 0.72
C LEU A 115 -14.98 -16.18 -0.13
N GLY A 116 -13.82 -16.83 0.06
CA GLY A 116 -13.37 -17.95 -0.76
C GLY A 116 -13.06 -17.56 -2.22
N ILE A 117 -12.78 -16.28 -2.49
CA ILE A 117 -12.44 -15.81 -3.84
C ILE A 117 -10.95 -16.09 -4.09
N SER A 118 -10.66 -16.87 -5.13
CA SER A 118 -9.29 -17.19 -5.53
C SER A 118 -8.62 -16.02 -6.25
N TYR A 119 -7.31 -15.89 -6.07
CA TYR A 119 -6.45 -14.89 -6.69
C TYR A 119 -5.05 -15.48 -6.93
N GLU A 120 -4.24 -14.79 -7.72
CA GLU A 120 -2.88 -15.22 -8.04
C GLU A 120 -1.97 -15.15 -6.80
N ALA A 121 -1.35 -16.26 -6.44
CA ALA A 121 -0.60 -16.34 -5.20
C ALA A 121 0.75 -15.57 -5.23
N TYR A 122 1.23 -15.18 -6.42
CA TYR A 122 2.41 -14.35 -6.64
C TYR A 122 2.13 -12.83 -6.60
N LEU A 123 0.91 -12.37 -6.34
CA LEU A 123 0.58 -10.94 -6.23
C LEU A 123 1.49 -10.12 -5.28
N PRO A 124 2.10 -10.66 -4.20
CA PRO A 124 3.09 -9.91 -3.41
C PRO A 124 4.27 -9.37 -4.25
N VAL A 125 4.60 -10.01 -5.38
CA VAL A 125 5.61 -9.52 -6.32
C VAL A 125 5.22 -8.14 -6.87
N PHE A 126 3.95 -7.95 -7.23
CA PHE A 126 3.47 -6.67 -7.75
C PHE A 126 3.58 -5.55 -6.72
N VAL A 127 3.39 -5.87 -5.44
CA VAL A 127 3.55 -4.88 -4.36
C VAL A 127 4.99 -4.35 -4.30
N VAL A 128 6.00 -5.21 -4.49
CA VAL A 128 7.40 -4.79 -4.53
C VAL A 128 7.66 -3.92 -5.77
N LEU A 129 7.16 -4.37 -6.92
CA LEU A 129 7.39 -3.69 -8.19
C LEU A 129 6.74 -2.31 -8.27
N LEU A 130 5.66 -2.07 -7.53
CA LEU A 130 4.91 -0.80 -7.55
C LEU A 130 5.52 0.30 -6.66
N GLU A 131 6.39 -0.03 -5.70
CA GLU A 131 6.99 0.97 -4.79
C GLU A 131 7.98 1.92 -5.51
N MET A 132 8.91 1.35 -6.28
CA MET A 132 9.99 2.11 -6.92
C MET A 132 9.51 3.09 -8.02
N PRO A 133 8.62 2.69 -8.95
CA PRO A 133 8.19 3.54 -10.05
C PRO A 133 7.57 4.86 -9.57
N ALA A 134 6.70 4.77 -8.56
CA ALA A 134 5.98 5.93 -8.04
C ALA A 134 6.90 6.95 -7.33
N ILE A 135 7.87 6.45 -6.56
CA ILE A 135 8.91 7.29 -5.94
C ILE A 135 9.72 8.02 -7.02
N GLY A 136 10.16 7.28 -8.04
CA GLY A 136 10.91 7.85 -9.16
C GLY A 136 10.15 8.95 -9.89
N VAL A 137 8.87 8.72 -10.22
CA VAL A 137 8.02 9.71 -10.88
C VAL A 137 7.77 10.92 -9.99
N GLY A 138 7.51 10.73 -8.70
CA GLY A 138 7.33 11.83 -7.74
C GLY A 138 8.55 12.76 -7.66
N ILE A 139 9.75 12.18 -7.57
CA ILE A 139 11.01 12.92 -7.57
C ILE A 139 11.21 13.65 -8.91
N TRP A 140 10.91 12.98 -10.03
CA TRP A 140 11.00 13.58 -11.35
C TRP A 140 10.05 14.77 -11.52
N LEU A 141 8.81 14.65 -11.04
CA LEU A 141 7.81 15.73 -11.05
C LEU A 141 8.28 16.94 -10.24
N ALA A 142 8.84 16.70 -9.05
CA ALA A 142 9.42 17.76 -8.22
C ALA A 142 10.54 18.50 -8.96
N ARG A 143 11.51 17.74 -9.50
CA ARG A 143 12.64 18.30 -10.26
C ARG A 143 12.18 19.12 -11.47
N ARG A 144 11.19 18.61 -12.22
CA ARG A 144 10.62 19.32 -13.37
C ARG A 144 9.96 20.64 -12.96
N ALA A 145 9.42 20.73 -11.75
CA ALA A 145 8.86 21.96 -11.20
C ALA A 145 9.90 22.88 -10.54
N GLY A 146 11.19 22.56 -10.65
CA GLY A 146 12.29 23.35 -10.08
C GLY A 146 12.38 23.24 -8.54
N VAL A 147 11.80 22.20 -7.95
CA VAL A 147 11.79 21.98 -6.50
C VAL A 147 12.40 20.61 -6.13
N GLY A 148 12.92 20.50 -4.91
CA GLY A 148 13.61 19.30 -4.44
C GLY A 148 15.09 19.26 -4.82
N ARG A 149 15.85 18.41 -4.11
CA ARG A 149 17.31 18.34 -4.23
C ARG A 149 17.73 17.35 -5.31
N THR A 150 18.85 17.63 -5.98
CA THR A 150 19.56 16.65 -6.82
C THR A 150 20.22 15.60 -5.93
N GLY A 151 19.45 14.61 -5.48
CA GLY A 151 20.03 13.40 -4.90
C GLY A 151 20.73 12.60 -5.99
N GLY A 152 22.06 12.50 -5.89
CA GLY A 152 22.90 11.58 -6.67
C GLY A 152 22.75 10.13 -6.18
N GLY A 153 23.79 9.31 -6.35
CA GLY A 153 23.76 7.87 -6.04
C GLY A 153 23.26 7.48 -4.64
N SER A 154 23.33 8.36 -3.62
CA SER A 154 22.81 8.08 -2.28
C SER A 154 21.29 7.89 -2.27
N LEU A 155 20.56 8.65 -3.08
CA LEU A 155 19.11 8.62 -3.11
C LEU A 155 18.59 7.36 -3.79
N ALA A 156 19.31 6.86 -4.79
CA ALA A 156 19.03 5.53 -5.36
C ALA A 156 19.29 4.45 -4.32
N HIS A 157 20.45 4.46 -3.66
CA HIS A 157 20.82 3.43 -2.68
C HIS A 157 19.83 3.35 -1.50
N GLU A 158 19.40 4.49 -0.97
CA GLU A 158 18.43 4.55 0.14
C GLU A 158 17.00 4.19 -0.28
N VAL A 159 16.60 4.51 -1.52
CA VAL A 159 15.30 4.10 -2.05
C VAL A 159 15.29 2.59 -2.33
N PHE A 160 16.37 2.02 -2.88
CA PHE A 160 16.50 0.58 -3.12
C PHE A 160 16.67 -0.24 -1.83
N LEU A 161 17.32 0.30 -0.79
CA LEU A 161 17.51 -0.36 0.51
C LEU A 161 16.47 0.05 1.56
N ASN A 162 15.33 0.57 1.12
CA ASN A 162 14.22 0.83 2.01
C ASN A 162 13.82 -0.47 2.76
N LYS A 163 13.52 -0.36 4.06
CA LYS A 163 13.14 -1.49 4.93
C LYS A 163 12.03 -2.37 4.33
N GLY A 164 11.00 -1.77 3.73
CA GLY A 164 9.89 -2.47 3.08
C GLY A 164 10.32 -3.28 1.87
N ILE A 165 11.11 -2.68 0.97
CA ILE A 165 11.64 -3.36 -0.23
C ILE A 165 12.60 -4.47 0.18
N LEU A 166 13.50 -4.21 1.13
CA LEU A 166 14.46 -5.19 1.60
C LEU A 166 13.78 -6.40 2.25
N LEU A 167 12.78 -6.18 3.10
CA LEU A 167 12.09 -7.29 3.79
C LEU A 167 11.15 -8.05 2.86
N MET A 168 10.37 -7.35 2.03
CA MET A 168 9.43 -8.02 1.13
C MET A 168 10.16 -8.69 -0.02
N GLY A 169 11.14 -8.01 -0.64
CA GLY A 169 12.01 -8.58 -1.68
C GLY A 169 12.91 -9.69 -1.15
N GLY A 170 13.47 -9.53 0.06
CA GLY A 170 14.22 -10.57 0.74
C GLY A 170 13.37 -11.79 1.06
N GLY A 171 12.14 -11.58 1.55
CA GLY A 171 11.15 -12.64 1.75
C GLY A 171 10.82 -13.38 0.45
N LEU A 172 10.57 -12.66 -0.65
CA LEU A 172 10.33 -13.25 -1.97
C LEU A 172 11.49 -14.15 -2.39
N LEU A 173 12.73 -13.66 -2.24
CA LEU A 173 13.93 -14.43 -2.59
C LEU A 173 14.08 -15.68 -1.72
N ILE A 174 13.92 -15.55 -0.40
CA ILE A 174 14.00 -16.67 0.53
C ILE A 174 12.93 -17.71 0.20
N GLY A 175 11.69 -17.29 -0.03
CA GLY A 175 10.58 -18.18 -0.37
C GLY A 175 10.80 -18.89 -1.70
N ALA A 176 11.31 -18.18 -2.71
CA ALA A 176 11.59 -18.75 -4.02
C ALA A 176 12.72 -19.79 -3.99
N LEU A 177 13.76 -19.56 -3.18
CA LEU A 177 14.87 -20.48 -3.02
C LEU A 177 14.53 -21.68 -2.13
N ALA A 178 13.78 -21.46 -1.04
CA ALA A 178 13.42 -22.50 -0.08
C ALA A 178 12.28 -23.40 -0.59
N GLY A 179 11.37 -22.85 -1.39
CA GLY A 179 10.18 -23.54 -1.86
C GLY A 179 9.24 -23.97 -0.73
N PRO A 180 8.18 -24.73 -1.05
CA PRO A 180 7.16 -25.13 -0.07
C PRO A 180 7.72 -25.94 1.10
N SER A 181 8.55 -26.95 0.82
CA SER A 181 9.13 -27.83 1.85
C SER A 181 10.13 -27.10 2.76
N GLY A 182 10.84 -26.09 2.24
CA GLY A 182 11.76 -25.30 3.05
C GLY A 182 11.06 -24.30 3.98
N VAL A 183 9.84 -23.86 3.62
CA VAL A 183 9.03 -22.93 4.43
C VAL A 183 8.12 -23.65 5.41
N GLU A 184 7.77 -24.92 5.16
CA GLU A 184 6.91 -25.72 6.05
C GLU A 184 7.31 -25.68 7.53
N PRO A 185 8.59 -25.80 7.94
CA PRO A 185 8.98 -25.75 9.35
C PRO A 185 8.71 -24.40 10.04
N ILE A 186 8.62 -23.31 9.26
CA ILE A 186 8.38 -21.95 9.77
C ILE A 186 6.96 -21.45 9.47
N ALA A 187 6.13 -22.26 8.80
CA ALA A 187 4.74 -21.94 8.46
C ALA A 187 3.87 -21.57 9.67
N PRO A 188 4.01 -22.18 10.87
CA PRO A 188 3.24 -21.77 12.04
C PRO A 188 3.40 -20.29 12.38
N VAL A 189 4.59 -19.73 12.15
CA VAL A 189 4.86 -18.33 12.44
C VAL A 189 4.52 -17.44 11.26
N PHE A 190 4.92 -17.78 10.03
CA PHE A 190 4.82 -16.86 8.88
C PHE A 190 3.57 -17.02 8.03
N VAL A 191 2.83 -18.12 8.18
CA VAL A 191 1.61 -18.41 7.42
C VAL A 191 0.40 -18.48 8.37
N ASP A 192 0.46 -19.34 9.38
CA ASP A 192 -0.72 -19.65 10.20
C ASP A 192 -1.11 -18.47 11.12
N LEU A 193 -0.12 -17.81 11.73
CA LEU A 193 -0.34 -16.64 12.58
C LEU A 193 -0.55 -15.32 11.82
N PHE A 194 -0.46 -15.32 10.48
CA PHE A 194 -0.51 -14.09 9.67
C PHE A 194 -1.77 -13.26 9.97
N LYS A 195 -2.96 -13.88 9.93
CA LYS A 195 -4.24 -13.17 10.16
C LYS A 195 -4.35 -12.60 11.57
N GLY A 196 -3.83 -13.30 12.57
CA GLY A 196 -3.82 -12.84 13.97
C GLY A 196 -2.90 -11.63 14.16
N LEU A 197 -1.71 -11.65 13.58
CA LEU A 197 -0.77 -10.53 13.66
C LEU A 197 -1.23 -9.33 12.81
N LEU A 198 -1.89 -9.58 11.68
CA LEU A 198 -2.57 -8.54 10.90
C LEU A 198 -3.69 -7.87 11.72
N ALA A 199 -4.49 -8.65 12.45
CA ALA A 199 -5.53 -8.10 13.32
C ALA A 199 -4.96 -7.15 14.39
N LEU A 200 -3.87 -7.55 15.07
CA LEU A 200 -3.19 -6.67 16.04
C LEU A 200 -2.64 -5.39 15.37
N PHE A 201 -2.04 -5.53 14.19
CA PHE A 201 -1.56 -4.38 13.42
C PHE A 201 -2.71 -3.42 13.09
N LEU A 202 -3.90 -3.93 12.74
CA LEU A 202 -5.06 -3.11 12.41
C LEU A 202 -5.67 -2.40 13.62
N VAL A 203 -5.54 -2.92 14.83
CA VAL A 203 -5.90 -2.17 16.04
C VAL A 203 -5.09 -0.88 16.13
N GLU A 204 -3.77 -0.95 15.96
CA GLU A 204 -2.92 0.24 15.96
C GLU A 204 -3.25 1.16 14.78
N MET A 205 -3.48 0.62 13.58
CA MET A 205 -3.86 1.43 12.42
C MET A 205 -5.19 2.17 12.62
N GLY A 206 -6.19 1.50 13.20
CA GLY A 206 -7.46 2.11 13.57
C GLY A 206 -7.26 3.22 14.59
N PHE A 207 -6.46 2.96 15.62
CA PHE A 207 -6.13 3.94 16.66
C PHE A 207 -5.42 5.18 16.08
N ILE A 208 -4.42 4.98 15.22
CA ILE A 208 -3.68 6.06 14.55
C ILE A 208 -4.62 6.87 13.65
N ALA A 209 -5.45 6.21 12.84
CA ALA A 209 -6.41 6.88 11.96
C ALA A 209 -7.38 7.77 12.75
N ALA A 210 -7.97 7.24 13.83
CA ALA A 210 -8.86 7.98 14.69
C ALA A 210 -8.17 9.13 15.45
N SER A 211 -6.94 8.90 15.93
CA SER A 211 -6.16 9.92 16.64
C SER A 211 -5.80 11.12 15.75
N ARG A 212 -5.67 10.88 14.44
CA ARG A 212 -5.38 11.91 13.42
C ARG A 212 -6.64 12.62 12.89
N LEU A 213 -7.84 12.30 13.36
CA LEU A 213 -9.07 13.00 12.94
C LEU A 213 -9.03 14.50 13.20
N LYS A 214 -8.28 14.95 14.22
CA LYS A 214 -8.10 16.39 14.50
C LYS A 214 -7.29 17.10 13.42
N ASP A 215 -6.29 16.41 12.86
CA ASP A 215 -5.41 16.90 11.80
C ASP A 215 -6.20 17.11 10.49
N LEU A 216 -7.36 16.45 10.33
CA LEU A 216 -8.26 16.67 9.19
C LEU A 216 -8.78 18.12 9.11
N ARG A 217 -8.80 18.85 10.21
CA ARG A 217 -9.20 20.28 10.19
C ARG A 217 -8.20 21.14 9.41
N GLU A 218 -6.96 20.70 9.33
CA GLU A 218 -5.91 21.34 8.52
C GLU A 218 -6.01 20.91 7.05
N LEU A 219 -6.70 19.81 6.77
CA LEU A 219 -7.01 19.37 5.40
C LEU A 219 -8.22 20.16 4.89
N GLY A 220 -7.98 21.05 3.93
CA GLY A 220 -9.07 21.69 3.20
C GLY A 220 -9.97 20.67 2.50
N LEU A 221 -11.22 21.05 2.22
CA LEU A 221 -12.24 20.20 1.59
C LEU A 221 -11.73 19.46 0.33
N PHE A 222 -10.84 20.10 -0.43
CA PHE A 222 -10.19 19.49 -1.58
C PHE A 222 -9.41 18.22 -1.23
N LEU A 223 -8.59 18.24 -0.18
CA LEU A 223 -7.78 17.07 0.22
C LEU A 223 -8.65 15.95 0.80
N LEU A 224 -9.74 16.30 1.49
CA LEU A 224 -10.73 15.31 1.93
C LEU A 224 -11.35 14.60 0.73
N ALA A 225 -11.84 15.36 -0.25
CA ALA A 225 -12.43 14.81 -1.48
C ALA A 225 -11.40 14.03 -2.31
N PHE A 226 -10.18 14.54 -2.43
CA PHE A 226 -9.09 13.83 -3.12
C PHE A 226 -8.80 12.48 -2.44
N GLY A 227 -8.74 12.45 -1.11
CA GLY A 227 -8.45 11.24 -0.35
C GLY A 227 -9.49 10.14 -0.47
N THR A 228 -10.74 10.47 -0.84
CA THR A 228 -11.81 9.50 -1.04
C THR A 228 -12.07 9.19 -2.51
N LEU A 229 -11.95 10.17 -3.40
CA LEU A 229 -12.27 10.02 -4.82
C LEU A 229 -11.08 9.52 -5.65
N MET A 230 -9.86 9.94 -5.34
CA MET A 230 -8.68 9.47 -6.08
C MET A 230 -8.48 7.94 -5.95
N PRO A 231 -8.70 7.30 -4.78
CA PRO A 231 -8.70 5.84 -4.67
C PRO A 231 -9.63 5.14 -5.66
N LEU A 232 -10.82 5.70 -5.96
CA LEU A 232 -11.74 5.12 -6.93
C LEU A 232 -11.19 5.17 -8.36
N ALA A 233 -10.54 6.28 -8.73
CA ALA A 233 -9.85 6.38 -10.01
C ALA A 233 -8.67 5.42 -10.09
N GLY A 234 -7.93 5.29 -8.99
CA GLY A 234 -6.85 4.32 -8.82
C GLY A 234 -7.33 2.87 -8.96
N ALA A 235 -8.47 2.54 -8.35
CA ALA A 235 -9.11 1.24 -8.47
C ALA A 235 -9.50 0.92 -9.91
N ALA A 236 -10.07 1.88 -10.64
CA ALA A 236 -10.44 1.69 -12.04
C ALA A 236 -9.21 1.44 -12.92
N MET A 237 -8.11 2.16 -12.69
CA MET A 237 -6.84 1.92 -13.38
C MET A 237 -6.22 0.57 -13.03
N GLY A 238 -6.29 0.17 -11.75
CA GLY A 238 -5.80 -1.12 -11.30
C GLY A 238 -6.62 -2.28 -11.84
N ALA A 239 -7.93 -2.13 -11.90
CA ALA A 239 -8.80 -3.10 -12.53
C ALA A 239 -8.44 -3.25 -14.02
N LEU A 240 -8.30 -2.13 -14.74
CA LEU A 240 -7.86 -2.16 -16.14
C LEU A 240 -6.49 -2.85 -16.29
N ALA A 241 -5.52 -2.52 -15.44
CA ALA A 241 -4.19 -3.13 -15.48
C ALA A 241 -4.25 -4.64 -15.21
N GLY A 242 -5.03 -5.08 -14.22
CA GLY A 242 -5.24 -6.49 -13.90
C GLY A 242 -5.93 -7.25 -15.02
N THR A 243 -6.94 -6.65 -15.66
CA THR A 243 -7.62 -7.23 -16.82
C THR A 243 -6.68 -7.35 -18.02
N LEU A 244 -5.87 -6.33 -18.29
CA LEU A 244 -4.86 -6.37 -19.36
C LEU A 244 -3.75 -7.39 -19.08
N ALA A 245 -3.45 -7.65 -17.81
CA ALA A 245 -2.55 -8.73 -17.39
C ALA A 245 -3.20 -10.12 -17.50
N GLY A 246 -4.49 -10.22 -17.79
CA GLY A 246 -5.20 -11.51 -17.84
C GLY A 246 -5.29 -12.21 -16.49
N LEU A 247 -5.38 -11.44 -15.39
CA LEU A 247 -5.55 -11.99 -14.04
C LEU A 247 -6.98 -12.49 -13.83
N SER A 248 -7.15 -13.39 -12.87
CA SER A 248 -8.46 -13.80 -12.34
C SER A 248 -9.26 -12.61 -11.78
N PRO A 249 -10.59 -12.74 -11.61
CA PRO A 249 -11.42 -11.73 -10.96
C PRO A 249 -10.88 -11.29 -9.58
N GLY A 250 -10.41 -12.25 -8.78
CA GLY A 250 -9.74 -11.95 -7.51
C GLY A 250 -8.43 -11.18 -7.70
N GLY A 251 -7.61 -11.56 -8.68
CA GLY A 251 -6.41 -10.80 -9.06
C GLY A 251 -6.68 -9.37 -9.51
N VAL A 252 -7.67 -9.17 -10.37
CA VAL A 252 -8.14 -7.84 -10.81
C VAL A 252 -8.57 -7.01 -9.60
N THR A 253 -9.33 -7.61 -8.68
CA THR A 253 -9.75 -6.96 -7.44
C THR A 253 -8.55 -6.54 -6.58
N MET A 254 -7.52 -7.38 -6.48
CA MET A 254 -6.31 -7.06 -5.73
C MET A 254 -5.48 -5.97 -6.40
N VAL A 255 -5.34 -5.96 -7.72
CA VAL A 255 -4.63 -4.87 -8.43
C VAL A 255 -5.43 -3.56 -8.37
N ALA A 256 -6.76 -3.61 -8.43
CA ALA A 256 -7.62 -2.45 -8.15
C ALA A 256 -7.39 -1.92 -6.73
N THR A 257 -7.34 -2.81 -5.74
CA THR A 257 -7.05 -2.46 -4.34
C THR A 257 -5.67 -1.82 -4.19
N LEU A 258 -4.65 -2.32 -4.91
CA LEU A 258 -3.32 -1.72 -4.93
C LEU A 258 -3.36 -0.32 -5.55
N GLY A 259 -3.99 -0.15 -6.71
CA GLY A 259 -4.13 1.15 -7.38
C GLY A 259 -4.92 2.17 -6.57
N ALA A 260 -5.85 1.73 -5.72
CA ALA A 260 -6.63 2.58 -4.82
C ALA A 260 -5.89 2.98 -3.54
N SER A 261 -4.77 2.34 -3.25
CA SER A 261 -4.03 2.54 -2.00
C SER A 261 -3.06 3.72 -2.08
N ALA A 262 -2.43 4.03 -0.94
CA ALA A 262 -1.35 5.02 -0.88
C ALA A 262 -0.31 4.56 0.12
N SER A 263 0.97 4.65 -0.23
CA SER A 263 2.07 4.23 0.66
C SER A 263 2.24 5.23 1.81
N TYR A 264 2.59 4.74 2.99
CA TYR A 264 2.89 5.56 4.18
C TYR A 264 4.06 5.01 4.99
N ILE A 265 4.79 4.04 4.42
CA ILE A 265 5.98 3.43 5.03
C ILE A 265 7.21 3.85 4.22
N ALA A 266 7.29 3.44 2.95
CA ALA A 266 8.49 3.63 2.14
C ALA A 266 8.60 5.02 1.53
N VAL A 267 7.54 5.49 0.88
CA VAL A 267 7.50 6.80 0.23
C VAL A 267 7.81 7.97 1.17
N PRO A 268 7.30 8.06 2.43
CA PRO A 268 7.61 9.21 3.27
C PRO A 268 9.10 9.35 3.58
N ALA A 269 9.85 8.25 3.72
CA ALA A 269 11.31 8.31 3.90
C ALA A 269 11.99 8.88 2.66
N ALA A 270 11.66 8.34 1.48
CA ALA A 270 12.21 8.80 0.20
C ALA A 270 11.90 10.28 -0.08
N MET A 271 10.66 10.71 0.17
CA MET A 271 10.23 12.09 -0.07
C MET A 271 10.88 13.07 0.91
N ARG A 272 11.11 12.71 2.18
CA ARG A 272 11.83 13.56 3.15
C ARG A 272 13.24 13.90 2.73
N MET A 273 13.91 12.97 2.05
CA MET A 273 15.25 13.18 1.53
C MET A 273 15.24 13.96 0.21
N ALA A 274 14.33 13.60 -0.70
CA ALA A 274 14.29 14.18 -2.04
C ALA A 274 13.69 15.58 -2.09
N ILE A 275 12.67 15.83 -1.25
CA ILE A 275 11.89 17.06 -1.18
C ILE A 275 11.67 17.45 0.29
N PRO A 276 12.72 17.80 1.05
CA PRO A 276 12.62 18.10 2.49
C PRO A 276 11.65 19.24 2.83
N GLU A 277 11.40 20.13 1.88
CA GLU A 277 10.53 21.30 2.02
C GLU A 277 9.04 20.95 1.89
N ALA A 278 8.69 19.71 1.52
CA ALA A 278 7.31 19.28 1.44
C ALA A 278 6.70 19.10 2.83
N ARG A 279 5.41 19.40 2.97
CA ARG A 279 4.63 19.17 4.18
C ARG A 279 4.26 17.69 4.29
N HIS A 280 5.21 16.84 4.67
CA HIS A 280 5.04 15.38 4.70
C HIS A 280 3.91 14.88 5.62
N HIS A 281 3.53 15.66 6.64
CA HIS A 281 2.38 15.34 7.48
C HIS A 281 1.07 15.29 6.67
N LEU A 282 0.94 16.07 5.59
CA LEU A 282 -0.24 16.05 4.72
C LEU A 282 -0.38 14.70 4.03
N SER A 283 0.67 14.22 3.35
CA SER A 283 0.66 12.93 2.64
C SER A 283 0.39 11.76 3.60
N ILE A 284 0.98 11.80 4.81
CA ILE A 284 0.79 10.77 5.83
C ILE A 284 -0.64 10.80 6.38
N THR A 285 -1.16 11.98 6.74
CA THR A 285 -2.53 12.11 7.28
C THR A 285 -3.56 11.72 6.24
N LEU A 286 -3.37 12.16 5.00
CA LEU A 286 -4.26 11.86 3.90
C LEU A 286 -4.31 10.35 3.57
N SER A 287 -3.16 9.68 3.56
CA SER A 287 -3.10 8.23 3.34
C SER A 287 -3.65 7.43 4.54
N LEU A 288 -3.30 7.79 5.77
CA LEU A 288 -3.63 7.01 6.97
C LEU A 288 -5.02 7.29 7.56
N ALA A 289 -5.47 8.55 7.57
CA ALA A 289 -6.71 8.95 8.23
C ALA A 289 -7.91 9.01 7.27
N ILE A 290 -7.66 8.98 5.94
CA ILE A 290 -8.72 9.06 4.93
C ILE A 290 -8.67 7.84 4.01
N THR A 291 -7.63 7.71 3.19
CA THR A 291 -7.57 6.70 2.13
C THR A 291 -7.58 5.27 2.66
N PHE A 292 -6.76 5.00 3.68
CA PHE A 292 -6.69 3.66 4.26
C PHE A 292 -8.02 3.23 4.90
N PRO A 293 -8.65 4.02 5.81
CA PRO A 293 -9.96 3.71 6.34
C PRO A 293 -11.05 3.59 5.25
N PHE A 294 -11.03 4.48 4.26
CA PHE A 294 -11.95 4.41 3.13
C PHE A 294 -11.82 3.07 2.39
N ASN A 295 -10.60 2.65 2.06
CA ASN A 295 -10.37 1.37 1.38
C ASN A 295 -10.79 0.18 2.23
N VAL A 296 -10.46 0.17 3.53
CA VAL A 296 -10.82 -0.94 4.44
C VAL A 296 -12.33 -1.08 4.60
N LEU A 297 -13.04 0.05 4.77
CA LEU A 297 -14.47 0.04 5.10
C LEU A 297 -15.38 0.00 3.88
N VAL A 298 -14.96 0.60 2.77
CA VAL A 298 -15.81 0.83 1.59
C VAL A 298 -15.14 0.33 0.31
N GLY A 299 -13.90 0.75 0.06
CA GLY A 299 -13.20 0.50 -1.21
C GLY A 299 -13.08 -0.98 -1.54
N ILE A 300 -12.46 -1.78 -0.66
CA ILE A 300 -12.24 -3.22 -0.89
C ILE A 300 -13.57 -3.95 -1.15
N PRO A 301 -14.61 -3.86 -0.28
CA PRO A 301 -15.91 -4.46 -0.58
C PRO A 301 -16.52 -4.00 -1.91
N LEU A 302 -16.37 -2.71 -2.25
CA LEU A 302 -16.86 -2.16 -3.52
C LEU A 302 -16.12 -2.77 -4.71
N TYR A 303 -14.79 -2.83 -4.68
CA TYR A 303 -13.97 -3.38 -5.77
C TYR A 303 -14.25 -4.87 -5.96
N THR A 304 -14.40 -5.62 -4.87
CA THR A 304 -14.77 -7.04 -4.90
C THR A 304 -16.15 -7.25 -5.54
N ASN A 305 -17.13 -6.41 -5.24
CA ASN A 305 -18.46 -6.51 -5.86
C ASN A 305 -18.40 -6.27 -7.38
N PHE A 306 -17.62 -5.28 -7.82
CA PHE A 306 -17.52 -4.92 -9.23
C PHE A 306 -16.63 -5.85 -10.06
N PHE A 307 -15.56 -6.41 -9.48
CA PHE A 307 -14.52 -7.13 -10.22
C PHE A 307 -14.28 -8.56 -9.74
N GLY A 308 -14.89 -9.00 -8.64
CA GLY A 308 -14.64 -10.30 -8.01
C GLY A 308 -15.42 -11.46 -8.61
N HIS A 309 -16.18 -11.23 -9.69
CA HIS A 309 -17.05 -12.21 -10.35
C HIS A 309 -16.86 -12.22 -11.87
#